data_AF-A0A7J3UA98-F1
#
_entry.id   AF-A0A7J3UA98-F1
#
_cell.length_a   1.000
_cell.length_b   1.000
_cell.length_c   1.000
_cell.angle_alpha   90.00
_cell.angle_beta   90.00
_cell.angle_gamma   90.00
#
_symmetry.space_group_name_H-M   'P 1'
#
loop_
_entity.id
_entity.type
_entity.pdbx_description
1 polymer ?
#
loop_
_entity_poly.entity_id
_entity_poly.type
_entity_poly.pdbx_seq_one_letter_code
_entity_poly.pdbx_strand_id
1 'polypeptide(L)'
;MKGMRILAGIVLFGSLWGLMECGLGDYLHNQGIWAGAIMTGFVGFGLMAISRKIYGIRGMQLGMGLIAGLLKYIHPVGGCMLCSAIAIAFEGAIFEMIWYSPKLSMDKMSAIMKISMGVISGYVIYSTGYIITQIL
;
A
#
# COMPACT_ATOMS: atom_id res chain seq x y z
N MET A 1 -24.07 -2.42 -13.99
CA MET A 1 -23.05 -1.39 -14.28
C MET A 1 -22.27 -0.86 -13.06
N LYS A 2 -22.77 -0.92 -11.82
CA LYS A 2 -22.01 -0.46 -10.62
C LYS A 2 -20.72 -1.25 -10.36
N GLY A 3 -20.75 -2.58 -10.53
CA GLY A 3 -19.58 -3.46 -10.31
C GLY A 3 -18.38 -3.12 -11.18
N MET A 4 -18.61 -2.85 -12.48
CA MET A 4 -17.54 -2.57 -13.43
C MET A 4 -16.78 -1.26 -13.14
N ARG A 5 -17.47 -0.25 -12.57
CA ARG A 5 -16.84 1.01 -12.15
C ARG A 5 -15.91 0.82 -10.94
N ILE A 6 -16.27 -0.07 -10.03
CA ILE A 6 -15.46 -0.40 -8.84
C ILE A 6 -14.20 -1.15 -9.27
N LEU A 7 -14.37 -2.15 -10.14
CA LEU A 7 -13.27 -2.94 -10.68
C LEU A 7 -12.29 -2.06 -11.48
N ALA A 8 -12.82 -1.16 -12.32
CA ALA A 8 -12.01 -0.16 -13.02
C ALA A 8 -11.28 0.77 -12.03
N GLY A 9 -11.91 1.19 -10.94
CA GLY A 9 -11.27 1.97 -9.89
C GLY A 9 -10.14 1.22 -9.20
N ILE A 10 -10.36 -0.05 -8.84
CA ILE A 10 -9.35 -0.92 -8.22
C ILE A 10 -8.13 -1.05 -9.13
N VAL A 11 -8.36 -1.34 -10.42
CA VAL A 11 -7.29 -1.46 -11.42
C VAL A 11 -6.57 -0.13 -11.59
N LEU A 12 -7.29 0.97 -11.79
CA LEU A 12 -6.69 2.28 -12.05
C LEU A 12 -5.84 2.76 -10.87
N PHE A 13 -6.39 2.76 -9.65
CA PHE A 13 -5.66 3.23 -8.47
C PHE A 13 -4.56 2.25 -8.03
N GLY A 14 -4.78 0.93 -8.18
CA GLY A 14 -3.75 -0.08 -7.90
C GLY A 14 -2.59 0.01 -8.88
N SER A 15 -2.86 0.22 -10.18
CA SER A 15 -1.82 0.46 -11.18
C SER A 15 -1.08 1.76 -10.97
N LEU A 16 -1.77 2.84 -10.57
CA LEU A 16 -1.14 4.12 -10.26
C LEU A 16 -0.17 3.98 -9.06
N TRP A 17 -0.62 3.31 -8.00
CA TRP A 17 0.22 3.05 -6.83
C TRP A 17 1.43 2.17 -7.20
N GLY A 18 1.20 1.06 -7.90
CA GLY A 18 2.28 0.15 -8.34
C GLY A 18 3.31 0.87 -9.23
N LEU A 19 2.88 1.74 -10.13
CA LEU A 19 3.78 2.51 -11.00
C LEU A 19 4.59 3.53 -10.21
N MET A 20 3.98 4.23 -9.25
CA MET A 20 4.70 5.15 -8.36
C MET A 20 5.73 4.41 -7.51
N GLU A 21 5.40 3.23 -7.02
CA GLU A 21 6.32 2.41 -6.22
C GLU A 21 7.48 1.86 -7.05
N CYS A 22 7.24 1.58 -8.33
CA CYS A 22 8.29 1.21 -9.28
C CYS A 22 9.20 2.42 -9.61
N GLY A 23 8.64 3.53 -10.09
CA GLY A 23 9.44 4.67 -10.52
C GLY A 23 10.02 5.48 -9.35
N LEU A 24 9.16 6.00 -8.48
CA LEU A 24 9.56 6.83 -7.35
C LEU A 24 10.24 5.98 -6.26
N GLY A 25 9.71 4.79 -5.96
CA GLY A 25 10.29 3.92 -4.93
C GLY A 25 11.73 3.52 -5.25
N ASP A 26 12.03 3.12 -6.49
CA ASP A 26 13.39 2.73 -6.88
C ASP A 26 14.32 3.95 -6.98
N TYR A 27 13.81 5.11 -7.40
CA TYR A 27 14.57 6.37 -7.36
C TYR A 27 14.95 6.76 -5.92
N LEU A 28 14.00 6.72 -4.98
CA LEU A 28 14.26 7.04 -3.57
C LEU A 28 15.23 6.03 -2.94
N HIS A 29 15.12 4.75 -3.29
CA HIS A 29 16.00 3.71 -2.78
C HIS A 29 17.45 3.92 -3.25
N ASN A 30 17.65 4.28 -4.52
CA ASN A 30 18.97 4.60 -5.07
C ASN A 30 19.64 5.83 -4.42
N GLN A 31 18.86 6.72 -3.82
CA GLN A 31 19.35 7.89 -3.07
C GLN A 31 19.62 7.57 -1.58
N GLY A 32 19.46 6.32 -1.14
CA GLY A 32 19.66 5.90 0.25
C GLY A 32 18.58 6.42 1.21
N ILE A 33 17.46 6.89 0.69
CA ILE A 33 16.34 7.43 1.47
C ILE A 33 15.41 6.27 1.86
N TRP A 34 14.70 6.41 2.98
CA TRP A 34 13.68 5.47 3.48
C TRP A 34 12.47 5.37 2.54
N ALA A 35 12.68 4.84 1.33
CA ALA A 35 11.72 4.80 0.24
C ALA A 35 10.41 4.13 0.64
N GLY A 36 10.50 3.01 1.37
CA GLY A 36 9.34 2.28 1.86
C GLY A 36 8.40 3.13 2.71
N ALA A 37 8.93 3.86 3.71
CA ALA A 37 8.10 4.67 4.60
C ALA A 37 7.38 5.83 3.88
N ILE A 38 8.02 6.43 2.88
CA ILE A 38 7.44 7.54 2.11
C ILE A 38 6.41 7.00 1.11
N MET A 39 6.73 5.93 0.40
CA MET A 39 5.85 5.36 -0.61
C MET A 39 4.64 4.67 0.00
N THR A 40 4.79 3.92 1.08
CA THR A 40 3.62 3.30 1.71
C THR A 40 2.85 4.30 2.57
N GLY A 41 3.56 5.10 3.37
CA GLY A 41 2.96 6.03 4.32
C GLY A 41 2.30 7.25 3.68
N PHE A 42 2.87 7.82 2.61
CA PHE A 42 2.30 9.01 1.96
C PHE A 42 1.53 8.65 0.69
N VAL A 43 2.15 7.89 -0.22
CA VAL A 43 1.55 7.58 -1.53
C VAL A 43 0.47 6.50 -1.38
N GLY A 44 0.78 5.38 -0.72
CA GLY A 44 -0.15 4.27 -0.48
C GLY A 44 -1.35 4.71 0.36
N PHE A 45 -1.10 5.28 1.55
CA PHE A 45 -2.16 5.82 2.40
C PHE A 45 -3.00 6.88 1.68
N GLY A 46 -2.35 7.81 0.98
CA GLY A 46 -3.03 8.89 0.26
C GLY A 46 -3.98 8.35 -0.80
N LEU A 47 -3.51 7.42 -1.64
CA LEU A 47 -4.33 6.80 -2.69
C LEU A 47 -5.48 5.98 -2.11
N MET A 48 -5.24 5.21 -1.04
CA MET A 48 -6.28 4.44 -0.36
C MET A 48 -7.33 5.33 0.31
N ALA A 49 -6.92 6.45 0.90
CA ALA A 49 -7.85 7.43 1.49
C ALA A 49 -8.71 8.12 0.42
N ILE A 50 -8.11 8.50 -0.70
CA ILE A 50 -8.82 9.14 -1.83
C ILE A 50 -9.81 8.16 -2.46
N SER A 51 -9.38 6.94 -2.79
CA SER A 51 -10.23 5.94 -3.42
C SER A 51 -11.41 5.57 -2.52
N ARG A 52 -11.21 5.52 -1.19
CA ARG A 52 -12.29 5.34 -0.20
C ARG A 52 -13.28 6.50 -0.21
N LYS A 53 -12.82 7.75 -0.31
CA LYS A 53 -13.70 8.93 -0.37
C LYS A 53 -14.57 8.94 -1.63
N ILE A 54 -14.04 8.45 -2.75
CA ILE A 54 -14.74 8.44 -4.04
C ILE A 54 -15.74 7.28 -4.15
N TYR A 55 -15.32 6.06 -3.81
CA TYR A 55 -16.14 4.86 -4.02
C TYR A 55 -16.86 4.36 -2.77
N GLY A 56 -16.29 4.56 -1.58
CA GLY A 56 -16.92 4.17 -0.30
C GLY A 56 -17.17 2.67 -0.11
N ILE A 57 -16.60 1.80 -0.95
CA ILE A 57 -16.92 0.37 -1.00
C ILE A 57 -15.84 -0.46 -0.31
N ARG A 58 -16.30 -1.51 0.38
CA ARG A 58 -15.45 -2.48 1.10
C ARG A 58 -14.74 -3.41 0.12
N GLY A 59 -13.51 -3.78 0.45
CA GLY A 59 -12.65 -4.65 -0.35
C GLY A 59 -11.89 -3.94 -1.47
N MET A 60 -12.12 -2.64 -1.68
CA MET A 60 -11.44 -1.87 -2.71
C MET A 60 -9.95 -1.70 -2.40
N GLN A 61 -9.58 -1.48 -1.12
CA GLN A 61 -8.17 -1.24 -0.76
C GLN A 61 -7.34 -2.51 -0.81
N LEU A 62 -7.95 -3.63 -0.44
CA LEU A 62 -7.35 -4.94 -0.60
C LEU A 62 -7.06 -5.22 -2.09
N GLY A 63 -8.05 -4.99 -2.97
CA GLY A 63 -7.86 -5.15 -4.42
C GLY A 63 -6.77 -4.23 -4.99
N MET A 64 -6.73 -2.97 -4.56
CA MET A 64 -5.71 -2.01 -4.99
C MET A 64 -4.30 -2.44 -4.55
N GLY A 65 -4.13 -2.84 -3.30
CA GLY A 65 -2.83 -3.31 -2.78
C GLY A 65 -2.35 -4.58 -3.47
N LEU A 66 -3.27 -5.49 -3.82
CA LEU A 66 -2.93 -6.72 -4.53
C LEU A 66 -2.44 -6.43 -5.97
N ILE A 67 -3.13 -5.53 -6.69
CA ILE A 67 -2.70 -5.10 -8.03
C ILE A 67 -1.37 -4.36 -7.97
N ALA A 68 -1.19 -3.45 -7.00
CA ALA A 68 0.06 -2.72 -6.83
C ALA A 68 1.24 -3.65 -6.50
N GLY A 69 1.05 -4.61 -5.59
CA GLY A 69 2.05 -5.61 -5.25
C GLY A 69 2.40 -6.53 -6.42
N LEU A 70 1.41 -6.97 -7.22
CA LEU A 70 1.64 -7.74 -8.44
C LEU A 70 2.44 -6.94 -9.48
N LEU A 71 2.13 -5.67 -9.68
CA LEU A 71 2.87 -4.79 -10.57
C LEU A 71 4.33 -4.62 -10.13
N LYS A 72 4.57 -4.45 -8.82
CA LYS A 72 5.93 -4.37 -8.27
C LYS A 72 6.69 -5.70 -8.42
N TYR A 73 6.01 -6.83 -8.29
CA TYR A 73 6.60 -8.16 -8.50
C TYR A 73 7.00 -8.43 -9.95
N ILE A 74 6.18 -7.98 -10.91
CA ILE A 74 6.41 -8.18 -12.35
C ILE A 74 7.41 -7.14 -12.91
N HIS A 75 7.78 -6.12 -12.14
CA HIS A 75 8.63 -5.05 -12.62
C HIS A 75 10.09 -5.51 -12.86
N PRO A 76 10.64 -5.37 -14.09
CA PRO A 76 12.01 -5.78 -14.42
C PRO A 76 13.06 -4.67 -14.23
N VAL A 77 12.65 -3.43 -13.93
CA VAL A 77 13.53 -2.26 -13.85
C VAL A 77 13.67 -1.83 -12.39
N GLY A 78 14.73 -2.28 -11.73
CA GLY A 78 14.89 -2.13 -10.28
C GLY A 78 14.72 -3.48 -9.60
N GLY A 79 15.67 -3.85 -8.74
CA GLY A 79 15.84 -5.22 -8.25
C GLY A 79 14.55 -5.87 -7.72
N CYS A 80 14.47 -7.20 -7.87
CA CYS A 80 13.32 -8.00 -7.47
C CYS A 80 13.11 -7.94 -5.94
N MET A 81 12.40 -6.91 -5.46
CA MET A 81 12.09 -6.69 -4.06
C MET A 81 10.81 -7.45 -3.71
N LEU A 82 10.90 -8.78 -3.69
CA LEU A 82 9.79 -9.67 -3.33
C LEU A 82 9.18 -9.28 -1.96
N CYS A 83 10.03 -8.82 -1.04
CA CYS A 83 9.63 -8.27 0.26
C CYS A 83 8.75 -7.01 0.13
N SER A 84 9.08 -6.10 -0.80
CA SER A 84 8.29 -4.89 -1.03
C SER A 84 6.94 -5.22 -1.67
N ALA A 85 6.90 -6.15 -2.63
CA ALA A 85 5.65 -6.59 -3.25
C ALA A 85 4.68 -7.22 -2.23
N ILE A 86 5.19 -8.11 -1.37
CA ILE A 86 4.41 -8.69 -0.27
C ILE A 86 3.98 -7.60 0.71
N ALA A 87 4.87 -6.64 1.00
CA ALA A 87 4.56 -5.58 1.94
C ALA A 87 3.40 -4.69 1.50
N ILE A 88 3.39 -4.28 0.23
CA ILE A 88 2.30 -3.48 -0.37
C ILE A 88 0.97 -4.23 -0.31
N ALA A 89 0.98 -5.52 -0.63
CA ALA A 89 -0.22 -6.35 -0.59
C ALA A 89 -0.77 -6.49 0.85
N PHE A 90 0.11 -6.74 1.82
CA PHE A 90 -0.24 -6.79 3.24
C PHE A 90 -0.75 -5.45 3.76
N GLU A 91 -0.14 -4.34 3.35
CA GLU A 91 -0.53 -3.02 3.80
C GLU A 91 -1.92 -2.65 3.32
N GLY A 92 -2.27 -2.97 2.07
CA GLY A 92 -3.65 -2.83 1.56
C GLY A 92 -4.67 -3.67 2.35
N ALA A 93 -4.28 -4.88 2.78
CA ALA A 93 -5.13 -5.74 3.61
C ALA A 93 -5.30 -5.21 5.05
N ILE A 94 -4.22 -4.75 5.68
CA ILE A 94 -4.27 -4.12 7.01
C ILE A 94 -5.12 -2.85 6.95
N PHE A 95 -4.99 -2.04 5.90
CA PHE A 95 -5.77 -0.83 5.73
C PHE A 95 -7.28 -1.11 5.65
N GLU A 96 -7.66 -2.10 4.85
CA GLU A 96 -9.05 -2.54 4.77
C GLU A 96 -9.55 -3.08 6.13
N MET A 97 -8.71 -3.79 6.89
CA MET A 97 -9.04 -4.31 8.22
C MET A 97 -9.21 -3.22 9.28
N ILE A 98 -8.33 -2.22 9.29
CA ILE A 98 -8.40 -1.03 10.16
C ILE A 98 -9.74 -0.31 9.91
N TRP A 99 -10.10 -0.13 8.64
CA TRP A 99 -11.36 0.53 8.27
C TRP A 99 -12.60 -0.36 8.38
N TYR A 100 -12.44 -1.67 8.47
CA TYR A 100 -13.54 -2.60 8.74
C TYR A 100 -14.01 -2.47 10.20
N SER A 101 -13.13 -2.06 11.12
CA SER A 101 -13.47 -1.91 12.53
C SER A 101 -14.22 -0.59 12.82
N PRO A 102 -15.53 -0.62 13.17
CA PRO A 102 -16.30 0.58 13.48
C PRO A 102 -15.82 1.34 14.75
N LYS A 103 -14.95 0.72 15.56
CA LYS A 103 -14.33 1.34 16.74
C LYS A 103 -13.13 2.24 16.42
N LEU A 104 -12.45 2.05 15.28
CA LEU A 104 -11.41 2.96 14.80
C LEU A 104 -12.05 4.05 13.95
N SER A 105 -12.88 4.88 14.59
CA SER A 105 -13.37 6.09 13.95
C SER A 105 -12.17 7.05 13.77
N MET A 106 -11.69 7.13 12.53
CA MET A 106 -10.67 8.06 12.03
C MET A 106 -10.92 9.52 12.46
N ASP A 107 -12.16 9.87 12.80
CA ASP A 107 -12.57 11.20 13.26
C ASP A 107 -11.92 11.59 14.60
N LYS A 108 -11.60 10.61 15.47
CA LYS A 108 -10.98 10.86 16.78
C LYS A 108 -9.46 10.77 16.79
N MET A 109 -8.83 10.38 15.67
CA MET A 109 -7.37 10.21 15.60
C MET A 109 -6.68 11.42 14.97
N SER A 110 -5.72 11.97 15.72
CA SER A 110 -4.75 12.98 15.26
C SER A 110 -4.06 12.54 13.96
N ALA A 111 -3.78 13.48 13.06
CA ALA A 111 -3.06 13.23 11.81
C ALA A 111 -1.69 12.55 12.06
N ILE A 112 -1.01 12.93 13.15
CA ILE A 112 0.26 12.32 13.56
C ILE A 112 0.10 10.84 13.90
N MET A 113 -1.03 10.46 14.53
CA MET A 113 -1.33 9.08 14.89
C MET A 113 -1.63 8.22 13.65
N LYS A 114 -2.26 8.80 12.63
CA LYS A 114 -2.54 8.12 11.35
C LYS A 114 -1.26 7.82 10.59
N ILE A 115 -0.37 8.82 10.53
CA ILE A 115 0.94 8.68 9.87
C ILE A 115 1.81 7.70 10.63
N SER A 116 1.87 7.77 11.97
CA SER A 116 2.69 6.86 12.77
C SER A 116 2.22 5.41 12.66
N MET A 117 0.89 5.16 12.60
CA MET A 117 0.37 3.82 12.36
C MET A 117 0.80 3.26 11.00
N GLY A 118 0.78 4.07 9.94
CA GLY A 118 1.26 3.66 8.62
C GLY A 118 2.76 3.35 8.59
N VAL A 119 3.58 4.19 9.24
CA VAL A 119 5.03 3.95 9.34
C VAL A 119 5.34 2.69 10.14
N ILE A 120 4.65 2.48 11.27
CA ILE A 120 4.83 1.27 12.10
C ILE A 120 4.37 0.04 11.33
N SER A 121 3.21 0.08 10.66
CA SER A 121 2.74 -1.07 9.87
C SER A 121 3.69 -1.38 8.72
N GLY A 122 4.14 -0.37 7.97
CA GLY A 122 5.10 -0.54 6.88
C GLY A 122 6.42 -1.14 7.37
N TYR A 123 6.95 -0.67 8.50
CA TYR A 123 8.17 -1.21 9.08
C TYR A 123 8.03 -2.65 9.57
N VAL A 124 6.92 -2.98 10.25
CA VAL A 124 6.65 -4.34 10.73
C VAL A 124 6.53 -5.29 9.53
N ILE A 125 5.76 -4.93 8.50
CA ILE A 125 5.57 -5.78 7.34
C ILE A 125 6.90 -5.97 6.58
N TYR A 126 7.67 -4.90 6.37
CA TYR A 126 8.98 -4.98 5.72
C TYR A 126 9.94 -5.90 6.49
N SER A 127 10.02 -5.73 7.82
CA SER A 127 10.92 -6.50 8.67
C SER A 127 10.51 -7.97 8.73
N THR A 128 9.22 -8.27 8.85
CA THR A 128 8.71 -9.65 8.81
C THR A 128 8.95 -10.29 7.44
N GLY A 129 8.70 -9.56 6.35
CA GLY A 129 8.98 -10.04 4.99
C GLY A 129 10.46 -10.36 4.80
N TYR A 130 11.35 -9.47 5.23
CA TYR A 130 12.80 -9.68 5.17
C TYR A 130 13.25 -10.93 5.93
N ILE A 131 12.78 -11.12 7.17
CA ILE A 131 13.11 -12.30 7.97
C ILE A 131 12.63 -13.59 7.29
N ILE A 132 11.40 -13.62 6.79
CA ILE A 132 10.85 -14.80 6.09
C ILE A 132 11.70 -15.16 4.88
N THR A 133 12.13 -14.17 4.09
CA THR A 133 12.94 -14.40 2.89
C THR A 133 14.40 -14.75 3.16
N GLN A 134 14.91 -14.55 4.37
CA GLN A 134 16.28 -14.92 4.75
C GLN A 134 16.36 -16.30 5.42
N ILE A 135 15.23 -16.80 5.93
CA ILE A 135 15.11 -18.15 6.52
C ILE A 135 14.82 -19.22 5.45
N LEU A 136 14.29 -18.81 4.29
CA LEU A 136 13.94 -19.67 3.16
C LEU A 136 15.05 -19.67 2.10
#